data_AF-A0A1Z4I0Y2-F1
#
_entry.id   AF-A0A1Z4I0Y2-F1
#
_cell.length_a   1.000
_cell.length_b   1.000
_cell.length_c   1.000
_cell.angle_alpha   90.00
_cell.angle_beta   90.00
_cell.angle_gamma   90.00
#
_symmetry.space_group_name_H-M   'P 1'
#
loop_
_entity.id
_entity.type
_entity.pdbx_description
1 polymer ?
#
loop_
_entity_poly.entity_id
_entity_poly.type
_entity_poly.pdbx_seq_one_letter_code
_entity_poly.pdbx_strand_id
1 'polypeptide(L)'
;MSVSDFVCRQLHQRLEQHRIVVWYDGNRAFADFIQSFQADSCVVVSAVESILNSRRQAEAVYRQMNESNNSAKAGLNLLIYVPRQRGTIEDEKRQDPFEVFAWAGVAFGDKEAEQLESLARQAMPERAIEITRLFAQGSPTLSMLDKLQFHHRSPLLLEALGTDSPSEAIALVLCLEEKSQRIDSVKGCLKEFLPLLATEIGFKPASKAKSWTEIRKQLIQYVLFSEFALDLPCDLPESLSTLPRAKASHELVIFAVCDRMRDSSDLRSGYVQLAVEVENQLHLGNLTENIAQLGTRDTFPFAEKRYLQQVLEYVQQNNLADAQKILTQRRHSIWNNHLERGNIWMIVERCVTFLATSNAVEELSKKSLQSMSLRQIISAYAPPDRWGWAELDRHQRLFEQGATAYAGDEGEIESLVEFCRRRYLEVALAIQDCFLKCVQKEGWFPEGVLR
;
A
#
# COMPACT_ATOMS: atom_id res chain seq x y z
N MET A 1 -8.68 16.28 -23.35
CA MET A 1 -9.82 15.54 -23.93
C MET A 1 -9.66 14.10 -23.48
N SER A 2 -10.71 13.46 -22.99
CA SER A 2 -10.62 12.06 -22.55
C SER A 2 -10.46 11.15 -23.77
N VAL A 3 -9.96 9.93 -23.57
CA VAL A 3 -9.92 8.95 -24.66
C VAL A 3 -11.35 8.61 -25.10
N SER A 4 -12.29 8.49 -24.14
CA SER A 4 -13.71 8.29 -24.45
C SER A 4 -14.30 9.41 -25.31
N ASP A 5 -14.02 10.68 -25.01
CA ASP A 5 -14.50 11.83 -25.79
C ASP A 5 -13.94 11.82 -27.21
N PHE A 6 -12.66 11.45 -27.34
CA PHE A 6 -12.00 11.36 -28.63
C PHE A 6 -12.61 10.26 -29.50
N VAL A 7 -12.79 9.07 -28.93
CA VAL A 7 -13.42 7.94 -29.62
C VAL A 7 -14.87 8.26 -29.99
N CYS A 8 -15.61 8.89 -29.07
CA CYS A 8 -16.98 9.35 -29.34
C CYS A 8 -17.03 10.27 -30.56
N ARG A 9 -16.14 11.27 -30.66
CA ARG A 9 -16.08 12.16 -31.84
C ARG A 9 -15.72 11.42 -33.12
N GLN A 10 -14.76 10.49 -33.05
CA GLN A 10 -14.35 9.68 -34.20
C GLN A 10 -15.48 8.80 -34.73
N LEU A 11 -16.34 8.28 -33.84
CA LEU A 11 -17.53 7.52 -34.22
C LEU A 11 -18.61 8.42 -34.83
N HIS A 12 -18.89 9.58 -34.22
CA HIS A 12 -19.83 10.55 -34.78
C HIS A 12 -19.43 10.97 -36.20
N GLN A 13 -18.16 11.33 -36.40
CA GLN A 13 -17.64 11.71 -37.71
C GLN A 13 -17.80 10.59 -38.76
N ARG A 14 -17.52 9.33 -38.39
CA ARG A 14 -17.70 8.18 -39.29
C ARG A 14 -19.18 7.90 -39.57
N LEU A 15 -20.05 8.01 -38.57
CA LEU A 15 -21.50 7.83 -38.75
C LEU A 15 -22.09 8.91 -39.66
N GLU A 16 -21.64 10.17 -39.56
CA GLU A 16 -22.05 11.24 -40.46
C GLU A 16 -21.59 10.99 -41.91
N GLN A 17 -20.37 10.47 -42.10
CA GLN A 17 -19.80 10.25 -43.44
C GLN A 17 -20.31 8.98 -44.13
N HIS A 18 -20.44 7.89 -43.38
CA HIS A 18 -20.70 6.56 -43.94
C HIS A 18 -22.04 5.96 -43.55
N ARG A 19 -22.76 6.55 -42.57
CA ARG A 19 -24.06 6.12 -42.04
C ARG A 19 -24.10 4.77 -41.34
N ILE A 20 -23.21 3.84 -41.72
CA ILE A 20 -23.06 2.52 -41.14
C ILE A 20 -21.60 2.36 -40.70
N VAL A 21 -21.39 2.03 -39.44
CA VAL A 21 -20.06 1.75 -38.87
C VAL A 21 -20.10 0.38 -38.22
N VAL A 22 -19.18 -0.50 -38.63
CA VAL A 22 -18.96 -1.80 -37.97
C VAL A 22 -17.67 -1.71 -37.16
N TRP A 23 -17.79 -1.69 -35.84
CA TRP A 23 -16.67 -1.56 -34.93
C TRP A 23 -16.23 -2.93 -34.42
N TYR A 24 -15.04 -3.34 -34.85
CA TYR A 24 -14.37 -4.55 -34.40
C TYR A 24 -13.47 -4.24 -33.20
N ASP A 25 -13.77 -4.87 -32.06
CA ASP A 25 -13.03 -4.71 -30.81
C ASP A 25 -12.59 -6.08 -30.28
N GLY A 26 -11.48 -6.57 -30.81
CA GLY A 26 -10.94 -7.89 -30.45
C GLY A 26 -10.56 -8.03 -28.97
N ASN A 27 -10.11 -6.93 -28.36
CA ASN A 27 -9.67 -6.91 -26.97
C ASN A 27 -10.80 -6.55 -25.98
N ARG A 28 -12.00 -6.27 -26.49
CA ARG A 28 -13.17 -5.84 -25.70
C ARG A 28 -12.89 -4.59 -24.84
N ALA A 29 -12.00 -3.73 -25.32
CA ALA A 29 -11.59 -2.51 -24.63
C ALA A 29 -12.72 -1.48 -24.48
N PHE A 30 -13.76 -1.57 -25.31
CA PHE A 30 -14.84 -0.59 -25.43
C PHE A 30 -16.23 -1.17 -25.13
N ALA A 31 -16.30 -2.38 -24.56
CA ALA A 31 -17.56 -3.06 -24.27
C ALA A 31 -18.46 -2.28 -23.29
N ASP A 32 -17.88 -1.60 -22.31
CA ASP A 32 -18.65 -0.75 -21.38
C ASP A 32 -19.02 0.58 -22.04
N PHE A 33 -18.09 1.15 -22.83
CA PHE A 33 -18.29 2.42 -23.54
C PHE A 33 -19.50 2.36 -24.47
N ILE A 34 -19.64 1.26 -25.24
CA ILE A 34 -20.72 1.13 -26.22
C ILE A 34 -22.11 1.07 -25.57
N GLN A 35 -22.22 0.58 -24.32
CA GLN A 35 -23.50 0.57 -23.59
C GLN A 35 -23.96 1.98 -23.23
N SER A 36 -23.00 2.90 -23.03
CA SER A 36 -23.26 4.30 -22.70
C SER A 36 -23.30 5.22 -23.93
N PHE A 37 -22.93 4.73 -25.11
CA PHE A 37 -22.85 5.53 -26.32
C PHE A 37 -24.25 5.96 -26.79
N GLN A 38 -24.42 7.27 -26.99
CA GLN A 38 -25.64 7.86 -27.55
C GLN A 38 -25.25 8.75 -28.72
N ALA A 39 -26.00 8.62 -29.81
CA ALA A 39 -25.88 9.50 -30.98
C ALA A 39 -27.27 9.71 -31.58
N ASP A 40 -27.54 10.91 -32.06
CA ASP A 40 -28.83 11.28 -32.64
C ASP A 40 -29.12 10.42 -33.88
N SER A 41 -30.35 9.89 -33.94
CA SER A 41 -30.81 9.02 -35.02
C SER A 41 -29.92 7.79 -35.26
N CYS A 42 -29.13 7.35 -34.28
CA CYS A 42 -28.26 6.17 -34.38
C CYS A 42 -28.85 4.97 -33.64
N VAL A 43 -28.91 3.82 -34.30
CA VAL A 43 -29.24 2.54 -33.67
C VAL A 43 -27.94 1.77 -33.42
N VAL A 44 -27.67 1.47 -32.15
CA VAL A 44 -26.52 0.67 -31.74
C VAL A 44 -26.93 -0.79 -31.62
N VAL A 45 -26.20 -1.67 -32.30
CA VAL A 45 -26.41 -3.13 -32.29
C VAL A 45 -25.14 -3.78 -31.76
N SER A 46 -25.23 -4.42 -30.59
CA SER A 46 -24.09 -5.09 -29.96
C SER A 46 -24.14 -6.60 -30.21
N ALA A 47 -23.06 -7.20 -30.70
CA ALA A 47 -22.92 -8.64 -30.92
C ALA A 47 -22.34 -9.39 -29.70
N VAL A 48 -22.33 -8.77 -28.51
CA VAL A 48 -21.79 -9.36 -27.28
C VAL A 48 -22.59 -10.58 -26.80
N GLU A 49 -23.91 -10.50 -26.81
CA GLU A 49 -24.77 -11.57 -26.30
C GLU A 49 -25.07 -12.65 -27.35
N SER A 50 -25.39 -12.25 -28.59
CA SER A 50 -25.77 -13.20 -29.65
C SER A 50 -25.53 -12.64 -31.05
N ILE A 51 -24.61 -13.27 -31.79
CA ILE A 51 -24.24 -12.86 -33.15
C ILE A 51 -25.41 -12.94 -34.12
N LEU A 52 -26.19 -14.03 -34.08
CA LEU A 52 -27.29 -14.23 -35.02
C LEU A 52 -28.45 -13.27 -34.78
N ASN A 53 -28.75 -12.98 -33.50
CA ASN A 53 -29.79 -12.00 -33.15
C ASN A 53 -29.36 -10.60 -33.56
N SER A 54 -28.13 -10.21 -33.24
CA SER A 54 -27.57 -8.90 -33.61
C SER A 54 -27.47 -8.75 -35.13
N ARG A 55 -27.14 -9.81 -35.87
CA ARG A 55 -27.15 -9.82 -37.34
C ARG A 55 -28.54 -9.59 -37.92
N ARG A 56 -29.57 -10.22 -37.34
CA ARG A 56 -30.96 -10.02 -37.73
C ARG A 56 -31.45 -8.61 -37.40
N GLN A 57 -31.06 -8.07 -36.24
CA GLN A 57 -31.38 -6.71 -35.84
C GLN A 57 -30.74 -5.67 -36.77
N ALA A 58 -29.45 -5.82 -37.08
CA ALA A 58 -28.73 -4.96 -38.01
C ALA A 58 -29.40 -4.94 -39.40
N GLU A 59 -29.85 -6.09 -39.90
CA GLU A 59 -30.58 -6.17 -41.17
C GLU A 59 -31.92 -5.44 -41.14
N ALA A 60 -32.67 -5.57 -40.05
CA ALA A 60 -33.95 -4.88 -39.90
C ALA A 60 -33.76 -3.36 -39.91
N VAL A 61 -32.71 -2.84 -39.24
CA VAL A 61 -32.36 -1.42 -39.27
C VAL A 61 -31.92 -1.00 -40.67
N TYR A 62 -31.06 -1.79 -41.31
CA TYR A 62 -30.57 -1.51 -42.67
C TYR A 62 -31.72 -1.43 -43.69
N ARG A 63 -32.72 -2.32 -43.61
CA ARG A 63 -33.93 -2.21 -44.45
C ARG A 63 -34.72 -0.95 -44.14
N GLN A 64 -34.88 -0.58 -42.87
CA GLN A 64 -35.56 0.67 -42.51
C GLN A 64 -34.85 1.90 -43.04
N MET A 65 -33.51 1.90 -43.08
CA MET A 65 -32.70 2.99 -43.63
C MET A 65 -32.91 3.18 -45.14
N ASN A 66 -33.17 2.10 -45.88
CA ASN A 66 -33.17 2.13 -47.36
C ASN A 66 -34.57 1.98 -48.00
N GLU A 67 -35.50 1.29 -47.35
CA GLU A 67 -36.80 0.91 -47.93
C GLU A 67 -37.98 1.70 -47.32
N SER A 68 -37.75 2.48 -46.26
CA SER A 68 -38.82 3.19 -45.56
C SER A 68 -39.18 4.52 -46.24
N ASN A 69 -40.47 4.71 -46.53
CA ASN A 69 -41.01 6.00 -46.99
C ASN A 69 -41.06 7.09 -45.89
N ASN A 70 -40.76 6.73 -44.64
CA ASN A 70 -40.64 7.68 -43.53
C ASN A 70 -39.24 8.28 -43.47
N SER A 71 -39.13 9.60 -43.65
CA SER A 71 -37.86 10.36 -43.64
C SER A 71 -37.05 10.19 -42.35
N ALA A 72 -37.71 10.01 -41.20
CA ALA A 72 -37.04 9.77 -39.92
C ALA A 72 -36.34 8.40 -39.86
N LYS A 73 -36.93 7.38 -40.50
CA LYS A 73 -36.34 6.04 -40.59
C LYS A 73 -35.27 5.95 -41.68
N ALA A 74 -35.49 6.66 -42.79
CA ALA A 74 -34.53 6.78 -43.87
C ALA A 74 -33.28 7.60 -43.48
N GLY A 75 -33.36 8.42 -42.42
CA GLY A 75 -32.24 9.20 -41.87
C GLY A 75 -31.47 8.51 -40.73
N LEU A 76 -31.78 7.25 -40.39
CA LEU A 76 -31.07 6.54 -39.33
C LEU A 76 -29.60 6.28 -39.70
N ASN A 77 -28.77 6.16 -38.67
CA ASN A 77 -27.41 5.64 -38.70
C ASN A 77 -27.36 4.31 -37.93
N LEU A 78 -26.42 3.44 -38.29
CA LEU A 78 -26.28 2.10 -37.71
C LEU A 78 -24.84 1.90 -37.22
N LEU A 79 -24.67 1.69 -35.92
CA LEU A 79 -23.41 1.30 -35.31
C LEU A 79 -23.49 -0.16 -34.86
N ILE A 80 -22.66 -1.03 -35.43
CA ILE A 80 -22.59 -2.45 -35.07
C ILE A 80 -21.31 -2.69 -34.30
N TYR A 81 -21.40 -3.09 -33.04
CA TYR A 81 -20.25 -3.44 -32.21
C TYR A 81 -20.02 -4.95 -32.21
N VAL A 82 -18.81 -5.37 -32.59
CA VAL A 82 -18.40 -6.77 -32.75
C VAL A 82 -17.20 -7.05 -31.82
N PRO A 83 -17.35 -7.85 -30.75
CA PRO A 83 -16.30 -8.09 -29.75
C PRO A 83 -15.29 -9.16 -30.22
N ARG A 84 -14.78 -9.01 -31.45
CA ARG A 84 -13.85 -9.91 -32.14
C ARG A 84 -12.97 -9.12 -33.10
N GLN A 85 -11.80 -9.66 -33.42
CA GLN A 85 -10.96 -9.10 -34.49
C GLN A 85 -11.59 -9.37 -35.85
N ARG A 86 -11.47 -8.39 -36.76
CA ARG A 86 -11.86 -8.56 -38.16
C ARG A 86 -10.84 -9.45 -38.88
N GLY A 87 -11.33 -10.38 -39.70
CA GLY A 87 -10.47 -11.23 -40.51
C GLY A 87 -9.61 -10.43 -41.50
N THR A 88 -8.40 -10.91 -41.77
CA THR A 88 -7.45 -10.24 -42.68
C THR A 88 -7.48 -10.84 -44.08
N ILE A 89 -7.78 -12.14 -44.19
CA ILE A 89 -7.91 -12.86 -45.46
C ILE A 89 -9.38 -12.95 -45.91
N GLU A 90 -9.61 -13.13 -47.22
CA GLU A 90 -10.96 -13.13 -47.78
C GLU A 90 -11.88 -14.21 -47.18
N ASP A 91 -11.37 -15.40 -46.92
CA ASP A 91 -12.20 -16.49 -46.39
C ASP A 91 -12.71 -16.21 -44.97
N GLU A 92 -11.90 -15.55 -44.13
CA GLU A 92 -12.34 -15.11 -42.80
C GLU A 92 -13.40 -14.01 -42.91
N LYS A 93 -13.21 -13.06 -43.83
CA LYS A 93 -14.20 -12.00 -44.10
C LYS A 93 -15.53 -12.56 -44.62
N ARG A 94 -15.49 -13.59 -45.46
CA ARG A 94 -16.70 -14.28 -45.96
C ARG A 94 -17.48 -14.97 -44.85
N GLN A 95 -16.80 -15.41 -43.78
CA GLN A 95 -17.45 -16.06 -42.64
C GLN A 95 -18.01 -15.06 -41.62
N ASP A 96 -17.61 -13.79 -41.68
CA ASP A 96 -18.10 -12.76 -40.78
C ASP A 96 -19.51 -12.27 -41.19
N PRO A 97 -20.54 -12.48 -40.34
CA PRO A 97 -21.90 -12.05 -40.65
C PRO A 97 -22.05 -10.54 -40.84
N PHE A 98 -21.15 -9.73 -40.28
CA PHE A 98 -21.23 -8.28 -40.30
C PHE A 98 -20.39 -7.61 -41.40
N GLU A 99 -19.55 -8.37 -42.09
CA GLU A 99 -18.66 -7.85 -43.15
C GLU A 99 -19.45 -7.14 -44.24
N VAL A 100 -20.64 -7.64 -44.61
CA VAL A 100 -21.51 -6.99 -45.60
C VAL A 100 -21.92 -5.56 -45.22
N PHE A 101 -22.09 -5.27 -43.93
CA PHE A 101 -22.39 -3.91 -43.46
C PHE A 101 -21.14 -3.04 -43.44
N ALA A 102 -19.98 -3.62 -43.16
CA ALA A 102 -18.70 -2.93 -43.25
C ALA A 102 -18.39 -2.50 -44.69
N TRP A 103 -18.78 -3.30 -45.68
CA TRP A 103 -18.73 -2.93 -47.10
C TRP A 103 -19.73 -1.84 -47.48
N ALA A 104 -20.93 -1.86 -46.92
CA ALA A 104 -21.95 -0.86 -47.18
C ALA A 104 -21.66 0.51 -46.52
N GLY A 105 -20.84 0.53 -45.47
CA GLY A 105 -20.41 1.74 -44.78
C GLY A 105 -18.91 1.76 -44.56
N VAL A 106 -18.47 1.57 -43.31
CA VAL A 106 -17.05 1.51 -42.97
C VAL A 106 -16.78 0.58 -41.79
N ALA A 107 -15.62 -0.08 -41.78
CA ALA A 107 -15.10 -0.76 -40.61
C ALA A 107 -14.29 0.19 -39.72
N PHE A 108 -14.35 -0.02 -38.42
CA PHE A 108 -13.54 0.70 -37.43
C PHE A 108 -12.91 -0.31 -36.46
N GLY A 109 -11.70 -0.03 -35.97
CA GLY A 109 -10.97 -0.90 -35.05
C GLY A 109 -10.27 -2.08 -35.73
N ASP A 110 -10.25 -2.11 -37.08
CA ASP A 110 -9.54 -3.12 -37.86
C ASP A 110 -8.08 -2.74 -38.17
N LYS A 111 -7.70 -1.47 -37.94
CA LYS A 111 -6.33 -0.96 -38.13
C LYS A 111 -5.62 -0.79 -36.79
N GLU A 112 -4.29 -0.92 -36.77
CA GLU A 112 -3.47 -0.65 -35.58
C GLU A 112 -3.64 0.77 -35.04
N ALA A 113 -3.84 1.75 -35.92
CA ALA A 113 -4.08 3.15 -35.57
C ALA A 113 -5.43 3.37 -34.84
N GLU A 114 -6.32 2.38 -34.88
CA GLU A 114 -7.68 2.42 -34.32
C GLU A 114 -7.82 1.47 -33.11
N GLN A 115 -6.71 0.89 -32.64
CA GLN A 115 -6.66 0.18 -31.36
C GLN A 115 -6.61 1.16 -30.18
N LEU A 116 -7.02 0.71 -28.99
CA LEU A 116 -7.10 1.54 -27.78
C LEU A 116 -5.81 2.32 -27.50
N GLU A 117 -4.64 1.69 -27.60
CA GLU A 117 -3.36 2.35 -27.35
C GLU A 117 -3.11 3.51 -28.33
N SER A 118 -3.31 3.28 -29.63
CA SER A 118 -3.13 4.29 -30.66
C SER A 118 -4.13 5.44 -30.52
N LEU A 119 -5.39 5.11 -30.22
CA LEU A 119 -6.45 6.10 -29.97
C LEU A 119 -6.14 6.94 -28.72
N ALA A 120 -5.60 6.32 -27.66
CA ALA A 120 -5.17 7.04 -26.46
C ALA A 120 -4.01 8.00 -26.75
N ARG A 121 -3.02 7.57 -27.55
CA ARG A 121 -1.91 8.42 -27.99
C ARG A 121 -2.38 9.58 -28.87
N GLN A 122 -3.36 9.36 -29.73
CA GLN A 122 -3.96 10.43 -30.54
C GLN A 122 -4.79 11.41 -29.72
N ALA A 123 -5.53 10.91 -28.72
CA ALA A 123 -6.31 11.75 -27.80
C ALA A 123 -5.41 12.61 -26.89
N MET A 124 -4.24 12.08 -26.50
CA MET A 124 -3.27 12.73 -25.60
C MET A 124 -1.83 12.63 -26.14
N PRO A 125 -1.47 13.39 -27.20
CA PRO A 125 -0.15 13.30 -27.84
C PRO A 125 1.01 13.60 -26.88
N GLU A 126 0.80 14.55 -25.98
CA GLU A 126 1.76 14.99 -24.96
C GLU A 126 2.12 13.88 -23.95
N ARG A 127 1.29 12.83 -23.83
CA ARG A 127 1.48 11.71 -22.90
C ARG A 127 1.83 10.41 -23.61
N ALA A 128 2.23 10.47 -24.89
CA ALA A 128 2.45 9.26 -25.69
C ALA A 128 3.42 8.27 -25.03
N ILE A 129 4.51 8.77 -24.42
CA ILE A 129 5.52 7.94 -23.75
C ILE A 129 4.96 7.25 -22.49
N GLU A 130 4.18 7.99 -21.69
CA GLU A 130 3.51 7.47 -20.48
C GLU A 130 2.51 6.38 -20.86
N ILE A 131 1.70 6.63 -21.90
CA ILE A 131 0.74 5.66 -22.43
C ILE A 131 1.46 4.40 -22.92
N THR A 132 2.52 4.53 -23.74
CA THR A 132 3.30 3.38 -24.21
C THR A 132 3.85 2.56 -23.03
N ARG A 133 4.33 3.21 -21.98
CA ARG A 133 4.82 2.52 -20.78
C ARG A 133 3.71 1.77 -20.05
N LEU A 134 2.54 2.36 -19.90
CA LEU A 134 1.37 1.71 -19.27
C LEU A 134 0.95 0.46 -20.03
N PHE A 135 0.91 0.52 -21.36
CA PHE A 135 0.61 -0.64 -22.21
C PHE A 135 1.73 -1.70 -22.23
N ALA A 136 2.99 -1.30 -22.02
CA ALA A 136 4.10 -2.25 -21.84
C ALA A 136 4.04 -3.00 -20.49
N GLN A 137 3.43 -2.39 -19.47
CA GLN A 137 3.30 -2.96 -18.12
C GLN A 137 2.03 -3.80 -17.93
N GLY A 138 1.04 -3.66 -18.82
CA GLY A 138 -0.22 -4.42 -18.76
C GLY A 138 -1.26 -3.93 -19.78
N SER A 139 -2.51 -4.36 -19.62
CA SER A 139 -3.63 -3.93 -20.49
C SER A 139 -4.51 -2.91 -19.76
N PRO A 140 -4.19 -1.60 -19.80
CA PRO A 140 -4.99 -0.59 -19.13
C PRO A 140 -6.39 -0.49 -19.75
N THR A 141 -7.40 -0.24 -18.91
CA THR A 141 -8.79 -0.05 -19.37
C THR A 141 -9.03 1.38 -19.84
N LEU A 142 -10.06 1.59 -20.67
CA LEU A 142 -10.46 2.93 -21.12
C LEU A 142 -10.71 3.89 -19.93
N SER A 143 -11.36 3.40 -18.87
CA SER A 143 -11.60 4.20 -17.66
C SER A 143 -10.33 4.65 -16.93
N MET A 144 -9.27 3.82 -16.96
CA MET A 144 -7.97 4.17 -16.39
C MET A 144 -7.28 5.24 -17.23
N LEU A 145 -7.40 5.16 -18.56
CA LEU A 145 -6.82 6.15 -19.47
C LEU A 145 -7.54 7.50 -19.39
N ASP A 146 -8.86 7.51 -19.23
CA ASP A 146 -9.61 8.75 -19.04
C ASP A 146 -9.24 9.47 -17.73
N LYS A 147 -8.83 8.73 -16.70
CA LYS A 147 -8.31 9.32 -15.45
C LYS A 147 -6.98 10.05 -15.66
N LEU A 148 -6.17 9.66 -16.65
CA LEU A 148 -4.91 10.36 -16.98
C LEU A 148 -5.12 11.80 -17.46
N GLN A 149 -6.32 12.13 -17.95
CA GLN A 149 -6.68 13.52 -18.29
C GLN A 149 -6.64 14.44 -17.07
N PHE A 150 -6.89 13.92 -15.86
CA PHE A 150 -7.07 14.70 -14.64
C PHE A 150 -5.78 15.04 -13.90
N HIS A 151 -4.62 14.57 -14.34
CA HIS A 151 -3.35 15.09 -13.86
C HIS A 151 -3.21 16.55 -14.35
N HIS A 152 -3.74 17.45 -13.52
CA HIS A 152 -3.69 18.89 -13.66
C HIS A 152 -2.22 19.27 -13.85
N ARG A 153 -1.85 19.80 -15.02
CA ARG A 153 -0.68 20.67 -15.05
C ARG A 153 -1.03 21.83 -14.15
N SER A 154 -0.43 21.84 -12.97
CA SER A 154 -0.61 22.88 -11.99
C SER A 154 0.57 23.84 -12.05
N PRO A 155 0.64 24.76 -13.04
CA PRO A 155 1.82 25.58 -13.28
C PRO A 155 2.21 26.45 -12.08
N LEU A 156 1.25 26.91 -11.27
CA LEU A 156 1.56 27.73 -10.09
C LEU A 156 2.09 26.85 -8.95
N LEU A 157 1.61 25.62 -8.80
CA LEU A 157 2.21 24.64 -7.89
C LEU A 157 3.60 24.21 -8.33
N LEU A 158 3.81 23.99 -9.63
CA LEU A 158 5.12 23.68 -10.17
C LEU A 158 6.10 24.83 -9.91
N GLU A 159 5.66 26.08 -10.14
CA GLU A 159 6.44 27.26 -9.80
C GLU A 159 6.74 27.32 -8.29
N ALA A 160 5.73 27.16 -7.44
CA ALA A 160 5.85 27.27 -5.99
C ALA A 160 6.75 26.19 -5.37
N LEU A 161 6.55 24.93 -5.78
CA LEU A 161 7.09 23.75 -5.12
C LEU A 161 8.22 23.08 -5.90
N GLY A 162 8.28 23.25 -7.22
CA GLY A 162 9.26 22.62 -8.10
C GLY A 162 8.90 21.18 -8.49
N THR A 163 7.65 20.76 -8.30
CA THR A 163 7.19 19.40 -8.58
C THR A 163 5.77 19.42 -9.17
N ASP A 164 5.50 18.47 -10.06
CA ASP A 164 4.18 18.18 -10.63
C ASP A 164 3.52 16.95 -9.98
N SER A 165 4.25 16.19 -9.17
CA SER A 165 3.73 15.04 -8.44
C SER A 165 2.85 15.48 -7.27
N PRO A 166 1.57 15.04 -7.21
CA PRO A 166 0.68 15.36 -6.10
C PRO A 166 1.21 14.91 -4.75
N SER A 167 1.75 13.69 -4.66
CA SER A 167 2.25 13.15 -3.38
C SER A 167 3.48 13.92 -2.89
N GLU A 168 4.37 14.30 -3.81
CA GLU A 168 5.53 15.13 -3.52
C GLU A 168 5.11 16.53 -3.07
N ALA A 169 4.18 17.16 -3.79
CA ALA A 169 3.68 18.50 -3.47
C ALA A 169 3.08 18.53 -2.06
N ILE A 170 2.26 17.54 -1.70
CA ILE A 170 1.66 17.43 -0.36
C ILE A 170 2.75 17.22 0.69
N ALA A 171 3.66 16.27 0.49
CA ALA A 171 4.74 15.97 1.45
C ALA A 171 5.63 17.20 1.74
N LEU A 172 6.05 17.91 0.69
CA LEU A 172 6.88 19.11 0.81
C LEU A 172 6.18 20.21 1.61
N VAL A 173 4.92 20.46 1.30
CA VAL A 173 4.13 21.54 1.91
C VAL A 173 3.77 21.23 3.38
N LEU A 174 3.64 19.96 3.74
CA LEU A 174 3.42 19.55 5.12
C LEU A 174 4.70 19.69 5.96
N CYS A 175 5.83 19.17 5.48
CA CYS A 175 7.06 19.06 6.28
C CYS A 175 8.01 20.26 6.18
N LEU A 176 8.00 21.04 5.09
CA LEU A 176 8.92 22.16 4.88
C LEU A 176 8.21 23.51 4.98
N GLU A 177 8.62 24.31 5.96
CA GLU A 177 8.03 25.62 6.22
C GLU A 177 8.23 26.59 5.03
N GLU A 178 9.38 26.54 4.36
CA GLU A 178 9.66 27.33 3.16
C GLU A 178 8.65 27.03 2.04
N LYS A 179 8.36 25.75 1.80
CA LYS A 179 7.41 25.30 0.77
C LYS A 179 5.96 25.62 1.16
N SER A 180 5.63 25.52 2.45
CA SER A 180 4.34 25.99 2.98
C SER A 180 4.13 27.48 2.72
N GLN A 181 5.13 28.33 2.99
CA GLN A 181 5.03 29.78 2.73
C GLN A 181 4.93 30.13 1.25
N ARG A 182 5.44 29.27 0.36
CA ARG A 182 5.31 29.42 -1.10
C ARG A 182 3.86 29.32 -1.58
N ILE A 183 3.00 28.58 -0.89
CA ILE A 183 1.58 28.47 -1.24
C ILE A 183 0.84 29.80 -1.08
N ASP A 184 1.17 30.58 -0.04
CA ASP A 184 0.56 31.90 0.19
C ASP A 184 1.20 33.00 -0.66
N SER A 185 2.52 32.94 -0.87
CA SER A 185 3.24 34.00 -1.59
C SER A 185 3.00 33.97 -3.11
N VAL A 186 2.80 32.80 -3.71
CA VAL A 186 2.47 32.68 -5.14
C VAL A 186 0.97 32.93 -5.35
N LYS A 187 0.64 34.07 -5.94
CA LYS A 187 -0.76 34.50 -6.14
C LYS A 187 -1.55 33.46 -6.94
N GLY A 188 -2.60 32.93 -6.32
CA GLY A 188 -3.49 31.95 -6.96
C GLY A 188 -3.08 30.49 -6.77
N CYS A 189 -1.89 30.21 -6.22
CA CYS A 189 -1.41 28.85 -5.96
C CYS A 189 -2.38 28.05 -5.07
N LEU A 190 -2.89 28.66 -3.99
CA LEU A 190 -3.90 28.02 -3.14
C LEU A 190 -5.18 27.61 -3.89
N LYS A 191 -5.61 28.39 -4.90
CA LYS A 191 -6.80 28.07 -5.70
C LYS A 191 -6.57 26.88 -6.64
N GLU A 192 -5.33 26.60 -6.98
CA GLU A 192 -4.92 25.43 -7.75
C GLU A 192 -4.68 24.21 -6.86
N PHE A 193 -4.17 24.43 -5.64
CA PHE A 193 -3.89 23.35 -4.70
C PHE A 193 -5.15 22.69 -4.16
N LEU A 194 -6.18 23.47 -3.80
CA LEU A 194 -7.40 22.91 -3.21
C LEU A 194 -8.11 21.89 -4.13
N PRO A 195 -8.31 22.13 -5.44
CA PRO A 195 -8.82 21.12 -6.37
C PRO A 195 -7.94 19.88 -6.47
N LEU A 196 -6.62 20.03 -6.45
CA LEU A 196 -5.68 18.89 -6.47
C LEU A 196 -5.84 18.04 -5.21
N LEU A 197 -5.88 18.65 -4.02
CA LEU A 197 -6.13 17.94 -2.76
C LEU A 197 -7.48 17.21 -2.76
N ALA A 198 -8.53 17.84 -3.28
CA ALA A 198 -9.85 17.24 -3.37
C ALA A 198 -9.92 16.05 -4.35
N THR A 199 -9.13 16.10 -5.43
CA THR A 199 -9.11 15.06 -6.47
C THR A 199 -8.23 13.88 -6.07
N GLU A 200 -7.03 14.16 -5.55
CA GLU A 200 -5.99 13.15 -5.34
C GLU A 200 -6.16 12.42 -4.00
N ILE A 201 -6.54 13.15 -2.94
CA ILE A 201 -6.70 12.58 -1.60
C ILE A 201 -8.11 12.72 -1.01
N GLY A 202 -9.05 13.36 -1.73
CA GLY A 202 -10.42 13.55 -1.26
C GLY A 202 -10.58 14.64 -0.19
N PHE A 203 -9.54 15.46 0.05
CA PHE A 203 -9.55 16.46 1.11
C PHE A 203 -10.36 17.70 0.74
N LYS A 204 -11.21 18.16 1.66
CA LYS A 204 -11.94 19.43 1.55
C LYS A 204 -11.82 20.18 2.88
N PRO A 205 -11.25 21.40 2.90
CA PRO A 205 -11.12 22.16 4.14
C PRO A 205 -12.49 22.56 4.69
N ALA A 206 -12.56 22.71 6.00
CA ALA A 206 -13.77 23.23 6.65
C ALA A 206 -14.09 24.63 6.13
N SER A 207 -15.38 24.91 5.88
CA SER A 207 -15.87 26.15 5.24
C SER A 207 -15.47 27.46 5.93
N LYS A 208 -14.95 27.41 7.16
CA LYS A 208 -14.49 28.57 7.93
C LYS A 208 -13.01 28.91 7.70
N ALA A 209 -12.20 28.01 7.17
CA ALA A 209 -10.77 28.24 6.97
C ALA A 209 -10.53 29.18 5.79
N LYS A 210 -9.85 30.31 6.03
CA LYS A 210 -9.55 31.32 5.00
C LYS A 210 -8.07 31.47 4.71
N SER A 211 -7.21 31.01 5.62
CA SER A 211 -5.76 31.06 5.48
C SER A 211 -5.17 29.69 5.16
N TRP A 212 -4.07 29.66 4.40
CA TRP A 212 -3.34 28.42 4.14
C TRP A 212 -2.85 27.78 5.45
N THR A 213 -2.43 28.56 6.44
CA THR A 213 -2.01 28.04 7.75
C THR A 213 -3.09 27.21 8.45
N GLU A 214 -4.35 27.66 8.43
CA GLU A 214 -5.47 26.88 8.99
C GLU A 214 -5.77 25.63 8.17
N ILE A 215 -5.70 25.74 6.83
CA ILE A 215 -5.91 24.63 5.91
C ILE A 215 -4.82 23.57 6.10
N ARG A 216 -3.56 23.98 6.26
CA ARG A 216 -2.42 23.10 6.50
C ARG A 216 -2.61 22.30 7.77
N LYS A 217 -3.04 22.91 8.88
CA LYS A 217 -3.32 22.18 10.13
C LYS A 217 -4.38 21.08 9.94
N GLN A 218 -5.46 21.40 9.23
CA GLN A 218 -6.50 20.42 8.90
C GLN A 218 -5.97 19.33 7.96
N LEU A 219 -5.14 19.69 6.99
CA LEU A 219 -4.54 18.77 6.04
C LEU A 219 -3.57 17.79 6.72
N ILE A 220 -2.73 18.28 7.66
CA ILE A 220 -1.83 17.45 8.47
C ILE A 220 -2.64 16.40 9.21
N GLN A 221 -3.66 16.83 9.97
CA GLN A 221 -4.54 15.92 10.71
C GLN A 221 -5.20 14.92 9.76
N TYR A 222 -5.74 15.39 8.62
CA TYR A 222 -6.42 14.55 7.64
C TYR A 222 -5.49 13.47 7.06
N VAL A 223 -4.29 13.83 6.61
CA VAL A 223 -3.36 12.90 5.95
C VAL A 223 -2.88 11.83 6.93
N LEU A 224 -2.41 12.24 8.12
CA LEU A 224 -1.88 11.30 9.12
C LEU A 224 -2.99 10.41 9.70
N PHE A 225 -4.16 10.99 10.01
CA PHE A 225 -5.29 10.19 10.49
C PHE A 225 -5.82 9.25 9.40
N SER A 226 -5.78 9.65 8.13
CA SER A 226 -6.18 8.78 7.01
C SER A 226 -5.23 7.59 6.86
N GLU A 227 -3.92 7.79 6.97
CA GLU A 227 -2.96 6.69 6.94
C GLU A 227 -3.28 5.66 8.05
N PHE A 228 -3.43 6.13 9.28
CA PHE A 228 -3.76 5.27 10.42
C PHE A 228 -5.10 4.55 10.24
N ALA A 229 -6.14 5.26 9.80
CA ALA A 229 -7.47 4.70 9.62
C ALA A 229 -7.54 3.65 8.49
N LEU A 230 -6.74 3.82 7.43
CA LEU A 230 -6.72 2.91 6.28
C LEU A 230 -5.87 1.67 6.54
N ASP A 231 -4.82 1.77 7.37
CA ASP A 231 -3.97 0.63 7.76
C ASP A 231 -4.56 -0.20 8.92
N LEU A 232 -5.57 0.33 9.62
CA LEU A 232 -6.20 -0.35 10.74
C LEU A 232 -6.94 -1.63 10.28
N PRO A 233 -6.66 -2.80 10.86
CA PRO A 233 -7.29 -4.07 10.46
C PRO A 233 -8.71 -4.26 11.00
N CYS A 234 -9.19 -3.34 11.84
CA CYS A 234 -10.52 -3.36 12.44
C CYS A 234 -11.25 -2.04 12.22
N ASP A 235 -12.55 -2.02 12.52
CA ASP A 235 -13.33 -0.79 12.49
C ASP A 235 -12.81 0.23 13.51
N LEU A 236 -12.91 1.51 13.13
CA LEU A 236 -12.54 2.62 14.00
C LEU A 236 -13.54 2.73 15.18
N PRO A 237 -13.07 3.11 16.38
CA PRO A 237 -13.93 3.46 17.50
C PRO A 237 -14.94 4.55 17.11
N GLU A 238 -16.15 4.50 17.69
CA GLU A 238 -17.21 5.48 17.39
C GLU A 238 -16.77 6.93 17.58
N SER A 239 -15.94 7.19 18.61
CA SER A 239 -15.36 8.50 18.91
C SER A 239 -14.50 9.07 17.79
N LEU A 240 -13.84 8.21 17.00
CA LEU A 240 -12.98 8.57 15.88
C LEU A 240 -13.69 8.45 14.52
N SER A 241 -14.87 7.81 14.48
CA SER A 241 -15.61 7.55 13.25
C SER A 241 -16.06 8.83 12.53
N THR A 242 -16.27 9.91 13.28
CA THR A 242 -16.76 11.20 12.78
C THR A 242 -15.66 12.10 12.23
N LEU A 243 -14.39 11.75 12.45
CA LEU A 243 -13.27 12.54 11.98
C LEU A 243 -13.13 12.48 10.44
N PRO A 244 -12.82 13.61 9.78
CA PRO A 244 -12.57 13.62 8.34
C PRO A 244 -11.40 12.71 7.98
N ARG A 245 -11.63 11.77 7.04
CA ARG A 245 -10.60 10.87 6.51
C ARG A 245 -10.79 10.58 5.03
N ALA A 246 -9.74 10.10 4.39
CA ALA A 246 -9.75 9.64 3.02
C ALA A 246 -10.59 8.36 2.88
N LYS A 247 -11.23 8.21 1.72
CA LYS A 247 -11.86 6.94 1.31
C LYS A 247 -10.77 5.98 0.83
N ALA A 248 -11.06 4.67 0.86
CA ALA A 248 -10.16 3.63 0.35
C ALA A 248 -9.69 3.86 -1.11
N SER A 249 -10.47 4.58 -1.92
CA SER A 249 -10.08 4.97 -3.29
C SER A 249 -8.82 5.86 -3.36
N HIS A 250 -8.45 6.54 -2.27
CA HIS A 250 -7.30 7.44 -2.19
C HIS A 250 -6.11 6.84 -1.42
N GLU A 251 -6.20 5.58 -1.01
CA GLU A 251 -5.21 4.91 -0.14
C GLU A 251 -3.79 4.99 -0.70
N LEU A 252 -3.60 4.65 -1.97
CA LEU A 252 -2.30 4.65 -2.62
C LEU A 252 -1.60 6.02 -2.55
N VAL A 253 -2.35 7.11 -2.70
CA VAL A 253 -1.80 8.47 -2.67
C VAL A 253 -1.47 8.88 -1.24
N ILE A 254 -2.35 8.58 -0.28
CA ILE A 254 -2.09 8.84 1.15
C ILE A 254 -0.84 8.12 1.62
N PHE A 255 -0.71 6.83 1.30
CA PHE A 255 0.48 6.05 1.67
C PHE A 255 1.74 6.59 0.99
N ALA A 256 1.68 6.94 -0.30
CA ALA A 256 2.81 7.55 -1.00
C ALA A 256 3.26 8.88 -0.38
N VAL A 257 2.32 9.72 0.08
CA VAL A 257 2.63 10.97 0.79
C VAL A 257 3.34 10.68 2.11
N CYS A 258 2.79 9.78 2.93
CA CYS A 258 3.40 9.44 4.21
C CYS A 258 4.74 8.73 4.07
N ASP A 259 4.91 7.83 3.09
CA ASP A 259 6.19 7.18 2.79
C ASP A 259 7.24 8.22 2.37
N ARG A 260 6.88 9.15 1.48
CA ARG A 260 7.78 10.25 1.10
C ARG A 260 8.23 11.07 2.32
N MET A 261 7.30 11.42 3.21
CA MET A 261 7.60 12.16 4.44
C MET A 261 8.46 11.36 5.43
N ARG A 262 8.22 10.04 5.55
CA ARG A 262 8.88 9.14 6.51
C ARG A 262 10.29 8.73 6.07
N ASP A 263 10.44 8.34 4.81
CA ASP A 263 11.63 7.66 4.32
C ASP A 263 12.75 8.65 3.95
N SER A 264 12.41 9.91 3.72
CA SER A 264 13.35 10.88 3.20
C SER A 264 13.98 11.73 4.30
N SER A 265 15.31 11.84 4.30
CA SER A 265 16.06 12.53 5.37
C SER A 265 15.74 14.02 5.50
N ASP A 266 15.32 14.66 4.40
CA ASP A 266 14.92 16.07 4.35
C ASP A 266 13.56 16.35 5.02
N LEU A 267 12.63 15.40 4.98
CA LEU A 267 11.26 15.57 5.50
C LEU A 267 11.00 14.87 6.83
N ARG A 268 11.82 13.86 7.17
CA ARG A 268 11.57 12.96 8.30
C ARG A 268 11.41 13.68 9.64
N SER A 269 12.21 14.70 9.91
CA SER A 269 12.12 15.48 11.16
C SER A 269 10.78 16.21 11.25
N GLY A 270 10.31 16.80 10.15
CA GLY A 270 9.00 17.43 10.05
C GLY A 270 7.88 16.41 10.25
N TYR A 271 7.95 15.25 9.60
CA TYR A 271 6.96 14.17 9.78
C TYR A 271 6.80 13.76 11.24
N VAL A 272 7.91 13.49 11.93
CA VAL A 272 7.93 13.09 13.35
C VAL A 272 7.26 14.15 14.24
N GLN A 273 7.59 15.43 14.03
CA GLN A 273 6.98 16.54 14.78
C GLN A 273 5.46 16.60 14.56
N LEU A 274 5.01 16.51 13.30
CA LEU A 274 3.60 16.56 12.95
C LEU A 274 2.81 15.36 13.51
N ALA A 275 3.38 14.16 13.47
CA ALA A 275 2.75 12.96 14.03
C ALA A 275 2.58 13.04 15.55
N VAL A 276 3.58 13.54 16.27
CA VAL A 276 3.48 13.79 17.72
C VAL A 276 2.41 14.85 18.01
N GLU A 277 2.35 15.93 17.23
CA GLU A 277 1.34 16.98 17.41
C GLU A 277 -0.08 16.44 17.20
N VAL A 278 -0.33 15.71 16.11
CA VAL A 278 -1.64 15.16 15.80
C VAL A 278 -2.07 14.09 16.79
N GLU A 279 -1.16 13.21 17.23
CA GLU A 279 -1.45 12.22 18.27
C GLU A 279 -1.97 12.89 19.54
N ASN A 280 -1.28 13.92 20.00
CA ASN A 280 -1.64 14.65 21.21
C ASN A 280 -2.97 15.41 21.05
N GLN A 281 -3.20 16.01 19.89
CA GLN A 281 -4.44 16.74 19.60
C GLN A 281 -5.67 15.82 19.55
N LEU A 282 -5.51 14.61 19.02
CA LEU A 282 -6.61 13.65 18.87
C LEU A 282 -6.73 12.68 20.05
N HIS A 283 -5.79 12.71 21.00
CA HIS A 283 -5.73 11.77 22.13
C HIS A 283 -5.80 10.30 21.69
N LEU A 284 -5.13 9.96 20.58
CA LEU A 284 -5.27 8.65 19.92
C LEU A 284 -4.90 7.49 20.84
N GLY A 285 -3.85 7.64 21.66
CA GLY A 285 -3.44 6.59 22.60
C GLY A 285 -4.56 6.15 23.55
N ASN A 286 -5.36 7.09 24.06
CA ASN A 286 -6.46 6.78 24.98
C ASN A 286 -7.68 6.23 24.23
N LEU A 287 -8.00 6.81 23.07
CA LEU A 287 -9.19 6.43 22.31
C LEU A 287 -9.05 5.07 21.60
N THR A 288 -7.84 4.56 21.46
CA THR A 288 -7.53 3.28 20.80
C THR A 288 -7.00 2.21 21.75
N GLU A 289 -7.11 2.43 23.07
CA GLU A 289 -6.60 1.51 24.10
C GLU A 289 -7.13 0.08 23.92
N ASN A 290 -8.40 -0.08 23.55
CA ASN A 290 -9.04 -1.38 23.35
C ASN A 290 -8.67 -2.07 22.03
N ILE A 291 -7.90 -1.42 21.15
CA ILE A 291 -7.49 -2.00 19.87
C ILE A 291 -6.19 -2.78 20.07
N ALA A 292 -6.26 -4.09 19.84
CA ALA A 292 -5.10 -4.96 19.99
C ALA A 292 -4.11 -4.86 18.82
N GLN A 293 -4.57 -4.67 17.59
CA GLN A 293 -3.70 -4.63 16.42
C GLN A 293 -3.90 -3.34 15.65
N LEU A 294 -2.87 -2.48 15.61
CA LEU A 294 -2.94 -1.13 15.05
C LEU A 294 -2.54 -1.04 13.57
N GLY A 295 -2.36 -2.18 12.90
CA GLY A 295 -1.92 -2.25 11.51
C GLY A 295 -0.40 -2.40 11.35
N THR A 296 0.10 -2.25 10.13
CA THR A 296 1.52 -2.45 9.79
C THR A 296 2.33 -1.17 9.75
N ARG A 297 1.70 -0.01 9.53
CA ARG A 297 2.33 1.28 9.32
C ARG A 297 2.50 2.02 10.64
N ASP A 298 3.72 2.50 10.88
CA ASP A 298 4.09 3.20 12.11
C ASP A 298 3.81 4.70 12.00
N THR A 299 2.52 5.09 11.94
CA THR A 299 2.14 6.50 11.77
C THR A 299 2.32 7.34 13.03
N PHE A 300 1.96 6.81 14.20
CA PHE A 300 1.91 7.55 15.45
C PHE A 300 2.75 6.89 16.55
N PRO A 301 3.44 7.68 17.40
CA PRO A 301 4.33 7.14 18.43
C PRO A 301 3.64 6.28 19.50
N PHE A 302 2.35 6.47 19.80
CA PHE A 302 1.65 5.62 20.77
C PHE A 302 1.62 4.15 20.33
N ALA A 303 1.63 3.88 19.02
CA ALA A 303 1.61 2.52 18.50
C ALA A 303 2.87 1.75 18.92
N GLU A 304 4.02 2.42 18.93
CA GLU A 304 5.28 1.84 19.40
C GLU A 304 5.18 1.44 20.88
N LYS A 305 4.71 2.33 21.76
CA LYS A 305 4.50 2.04 23.19
C LYS A 305 3.52 0.87 23.40
N ARG A 306 2.43 0.83 22.62
CA ARG A 306 1.43 -0.24 22.67
C ARG A 306 2.03 -1.59 22.32
N TYR A 307 2.83 -1.66 21.24
CA TYR A 307 3.49 -2.91 20.85
C TYR A 307 4.56 -3.34 21.85
N LEU A 308 5.27 -2.39 22.46
CA LEU A 308 6.20 -2.70 23.54
C LEU A 308 5.48 -3.35 24.72
N GLN A 309 4.37 -2.76 25.18
CA GLN A 309 3.55 -3.34 26.25
C GLN A 309 3.04 -4.75 25.90
N GLN A 310 2.59 -4.97 24.66
CA GLN A 310 2.17 -6.30 24.21
C GLN A 310 3.31 -7.32 24.23
N VAL A 311 4.53 -6.92 23.85
CA VAL A 311 5.71 -7.80 23.96
C VAL A 311 5.95 -8.18 25.43
N LEU A 312 5.84 -7.23 26.36
CA LEU A 312 5.98 -7.50 27.79
C LEU A 312 4.90 -8.45 28.31
N GLU A 313 3.64 -8.26 27.90
CA GLU A 313 2.52 -9.16 28.23
C GLU A 313 2.74 -10.59 27.69
N TYR A 314 3.18 -10.73 26.44
CA TYR A 314 3.50 -12.04 25.86
C TYR A 314 4.64 -12.73 26.60
N VAL A 315 5.67 -11.98 27.01
CA VAL A 315 6.76 -12.52 27.82
C VAL A 315 6.26 -13.02 29.18
N GLN A 316 5.39 -12.26 29.86
CA GLN A 316 4.79 -12.69 31.13
C GLN A 316 3.95 -13.96 30.98
N GLN A 317 3.30 -14.13 29.83
CA GLN A 317 2.53 -15.34 29.48
C GLN A 317 3.40 -16.49 28.96
N ASN A 318 4.73 -16.33 28.93
CA ASN A 318 5.70 -17.27 28.35
C ASN A 318 5.45 -17.59 26.86
N ASN A 319 4.76 -16.69 26.14
CA ASN A 319 4.54 -16.79 24.69
C ASN A 319 5.63 -16.04 23.92
N LEU A 320 6.82 -16.62 23.88
CA LEU A 320 8.00 -15.98 23.27
C LEU A 320 7.92 -15.91 21.73
N ALA A 321 7.14 -16.78 21.10
CA ALA A 321 6.98 -16.80 19.65
C ALA A 321 6.27 -15.54 19.12
N ASP A 322 5.16 -15.16 19.75
CA ASP A 322 4.43 -13.96 19.37
C ASP A 322 5.19 -12.67 19.74
N ALA A 323 5.90 -12.67 20.88
CA ALA A 323 6.82 -11.59 21.23
C ALA A 323 7.90 -11.37 20.14
N GLN A 324 8.54 -12.45 19.68
CA GLN A 324 9.57 -12.37 18.64
C GLN A 324 9.02 -11.93 17.27
N LYS A 325 7.77 -12.27 16.97
CA LYS A 325 7.08 -11.83 15.76
C LYS A 325 6.91 -10.30 15.74
N ILE A 326 6.47 -9.70 16.85
CA ILE A 326 6.34 -8.24 16.97
C ILE A 326 7.70 -7.56 16.84
N LEU A 327 8.72 -8.06 17.56
CA LEU A 327 10.09 -7.52 17.49
C LEU A 327 10.64 -7.49 16.06
N THR A 328 10.42 -8.57 15.31
CA THR A 328 10.89 -8.67 13.92
C THR A 328 10.17 -7.68 13.01
N GLN A 329 8.85 -7.55 13.16
CA GLN A 329 8.03 -6.64 12.35
C GLN A 329 8.39 -5.16 12.59
N ARG A 330 8.74 -4.80 13.82
CA ARG A 330 8.98 -3.40 14.23
C ARG A 330 10.44 -2.97 14.17
N ARG A 331 11.37 -3.83 13.75
CA ARG A 331 12.80 -3.52 13.68
C ARG A 331 13.12 -2.26 12.85
N HIS A 332 12.33 -1.99 11.81
CA HIS A 332 12.49 -0.86 10.90
C HIS A 332 11.59 0.34 11.22
N SER A 333 10.94 0.34 12.39
CA SER A 333 10.06 1.43 12.79
C SER A 333 10.80 2.77 12.82
N ILE A 334 10.16 3.82 12.29
CA ILE A 334 10.70 5.18 12.36
C ILE A 334 10.89 5.64 13.82
N TRP A 335 10.02 5.18 14.73
CA TRP A 335 10.04 5.57 16.14
C TRP A 335 11.23 4.97 16.90
N ASN A 336 11.84 3.90 16.38
CA ASN A 336 13.04 3.28 16.94
C ASN A 336 14.32 4.04 16.58
N ASN A 337 14.27 5.01 15.65
CA ASN A 337 15.42 5.83 15.28
C ASN A 337 15.76 6.89 16.35
N HIS A 338 14.87 7.14 17.31
CA HIS A 338 15.23 7.89 18.51
C HIS A 338 16.13 7.01 19.38
N LEU A 339 17.36 7.48 19.65
CA LEU A 339 18.42 6.71 20.31
C LEU A 339 17.95 6.00 21.58
N GLU A 340 17.12 6.67 22.39
CA GLU A 340 16.56 6.12 23.63
C GLU A 340 15.56 4.99 23.40
N ARG A 341 14.58 5.16 22.49
CA ARG A 341 13.58 4.11 22.17
C ARG A 341 14.23 2.93 21.46
N GLY A 342 15.15 3.19 20.54
CA GLY A 342 15.92 2.13 19.87
C GLY A 342 16.68 1.25 20.86
N ASN A 343 17.26 1.84 21.91
CA ASN A 343 17.91 1.08 22.98
C ASN A 343 16.93 0.20 23.76
N ILE A 344 15.73 0.70 24.07
CA ILE A 344 14.68 -0.09 24.75
C ILE A 344 14.34 -1.33 23.91
N TRP A 345 14.01 -1.16 22.63
CA TRP A 345 13.67 -2.27 21.73
C TRP A 345 14.82 -3.27 21.57
N MET A 346 16.05 -2.78 21.49
CA MET A 346 17.24 -3.64 21.45
C MET A 346 17.38 -4.47 22.73
N ILE A 347 17.16 -3.88 23.91
CA ILE A 347 17.25 -4.60 25.19
C ILE A 347 16.14 -5.66 25.26
N VAL A 348 14.91 -5.30 24.89
CA VAL A 348 13.76 -6.22 24.87
C VAL A 348 14.02 -7.39 23.91
N GLU A 349 14.55 -7.13 22.71
CA GLU A 349 14.94 -8.17 21.76
C GLU A 349 15.97 -9.13 22.36
N ARG A 350 16.99 -8.60 23.05
CA ARG A 350 18.01 -9.40 23.73
C ARG A 350 17.41 -10.22 24.88
N CYS A 351 16.51 -9.65 25.67
CA CYS A 351 15.79 -10.34 26.74
C CYS A 351 14.93 -11.48 26.21
N VAL A 352 14.13 -11.27 25.16
CA VAL A 352 13.30 -12.32 24.54
C VAL A 352 14.17 -13.44 23.97
N THR A 353 15.27 -13.08 23.30
CA THR A 353 16.23 -14.07 22.78
C THR A 353 16.89 -14.88 23.90
N PHE A 354 17.25 -14.22 25.00
CA PHE A 354 17.76 -14.88 26.21
C PHE A 354 16.73 -15.86 26.78
N LEU A 355 15.47 -15.45 26.95
CA LEU A 355 14.41 -16.31 27.50
C LEU A 355 14.15 -17.52 26.60
N ALA A 356 14.17 -17.36 25.28
CA ALA A 356 14.02 -18.47 24.35
C ALA A 356 15.18 -19.46 24.47
N THR A 357 16.41 -18.94 24.58
CA THR A 357 17.61 -19.75 24.82
C THR A 357 17.54 -20.47 26.17
N SER A 358 17.10 -19.77 27.22
CA SER A 358 16.92 -20.31 28.57
C SER A 358 15.91 -21.46 28.58
N ASN A 359 14.78 -21.32 27.91
CA ASN A 359 13.78 -22.39 27.80
C ASN A 359 14.33 -23.61 27.04
N ALA A 360 15.07 -23.40 25.94
CA ALA A 360 15.71 -24.49 25.20
C ALA A 360 16.76 -25.23 26.05
N VAL A 361 17.59 -24.49 26.80
CA VAL A 361 18.58 -25.06 27.72
C VAL A 361 17.88 -25.81 28.85
N GLU A 362 16.80 -25.28 29.42
CA GLU A 362 16.06 -25.93 30.50
C GLU A 362 15.37 -27.23 30.02
N GLU A 363 14.81 -27.26 28.81
CA GLU A 363 14.22 -28.47 28.23
C GLU A 363 15.25 -29.58 28.00
N LEU A 364 16.41 -29.22 27.43
CA LEU A 364 17.54 -30.14 27.30
C LEU A 364 18.00 -30.60 28.69
N SER A 365 17.98 -29.69 29.66
CA SER A 365 18.40 -29.96 31.02
C SER A 365 17.49 -30.97 31.72
N LYS A 366 16.17 -30.73 31.75
CA LYS A 366 15.19 -31.59 32.41
C LYS A 366 15.19 -33.03 31.88
N LYS A 367 15.45 -33.22 30.58
CA LYS A 367 15.41 -34.55 29.95
C LYS A 367 16.66 -35.41 30.22
N SER A 368 17.84 -34.79 30.40
CA SER A 368 19.09 -35.57 30.41
C SER A 368 20.08 -35.22 31.52
N LEU A 369 19.99 -34.08 32.21
CA LEU A 369 21.05 -33.63 33.13
C LEU A 369 21.42 -34.69 34.17
N GLN A 370 20.41 -35.29 34.83
CA GLN A 370 20.64 -36.24 35.91
C GLN A 370 21.30 -37.55 35.46
N SER A 371 21.29 -37.83 34.15
CA SER A 371 21.87 -39.02 33.54
C SER A 371 23.20 -38.76 32.83
N MET A 372 23.61 -37.50 32.70
CA MET A 372 24.82 -37.12 31.98
C MET A 372 26.08 -37.34 32.82
N SER A 373 27.13 -37.86 32.18
CA SER A 373 28.46 -37.89 32.77
C SER A 373 29.12 -36.52 32.75
N LEU A 374 30.18 -36.34 33.55
CA LEU A 374 30.91 -35.07 33.63
C LEU A 374 31.43 -34.60 32.26
N ARG A 375 31.91 -35.53 31.43
CA ARG A 375 32.35 -35.26 30.04
C ARG A 375 31.21 -34.75 29.15
N GLN A 376 30.01 -35.32 29.30
CA GLN A 376 28.85 -34.92 28.52
C GLN A 376 28.35 -33.53 28.92
N ILE A 377 28.41 -33.19 30.21
CA ILE A 377 28.08 -31.84 30.71
C ILE A 377 29.03 -30.80 30.11
N ILE A 378 30.35 -31.06 30.13
CA ILE A 378 31.35 -30.15 29.53
C ILE A 378 31.11 -29.98 28.03
N SER A 379 30.85 -31.09 27.33
CA SER A 379 30.57 -31.07 25.88
C SER A 379 29.24 -30.38 25.54
N ALA A 380 28.26 -30.41 26.44
CA ALA A 380 26.98 -29.70 26.29
C ALA A 380 27.13 -28.19 26.50
N TYR A 381 28.04 -27.78 27.39
CA TYR A 381 28.33 -26.38 27.62
C TYR A 381 29.03 -25.72 26.43
N ALA A 382 30.08 -26.36 25.91
CA ALA A 382 30.83 -25.89 24.74
C ALA A 382 30.98 -27.00 23.68
N PRO A 383 29.93 -27.28 22.88
CA PRO A 383 29.99 -28.25 21.80
C PRO A 383 30.95 -27.77 20.71
N PRO A 384 31.70 -28.68 20.05
CA PRO A 384 32.65 -28.30 19.00
C PRO A 384 31.96 -27.80 17.71
N ASP A 385 30.78 -28.33 17.40
CA ASP A 385 30.12 -28.11 16.09
C ASP A 385 28.88 -27.22 16.14
N ARG A 386 28.48 -26.78 17.35
CA ARG A 386 27.28 -25.95 17.54
C ARG A 386 27.36 -25.15 18.82
N TRP A 387 26.51 -24.13 18.89
CA TRP A 387 26.26 -23.37 20.09
C TRP A 387 25.59 -24.24 21.18
N GLY A 388 26.16 -24.22 22.40
CA GLY A 388 25.69 -25.00 23.57
C GLY A 388 25.22 -24.13 24.72
N TRP A 389 25.34 -24.61 25.97
CA TRP A 389 24.88 -23.83 27.14
C TRP A 389 25.67 -22.53 27.34
N ALA A 390 26.86 -22.38 26.78
CA ALA A 390 27.60 -21.11 26.75
C ALA A 390 26.83 -19.95 26.07
N GLU A 391 25.82 -20.25 25.23
CA GLU A 391 24.92 -19.23 24.68
C GLU A 391 24.05 -18.57 25.73
N LEU A 392 23.67 -19.29 26.78
CA LEU A 392 22.92 -18.73 27.89
C LEU A 392 23.70 -17.56 28.49
N ASP A 393 24.99 -17.78 28.78
CA ASP A 393 25.89 -16.78 29.37
C ASP A 393 26.24 -15.66 28.38
N ARG A 394 26.31 -15.99 27.08
CA ARG A 394 26.49 -14.97 26.03
C ARG A 394 25.29 -14.03 25.98
N HIS A 395 24.09 -14.57 25.91
CA HIS A 395 22.85 -13.79 25.87
C HIS A 395 22.61 -13.04 27.17
N GLN A 396 22.98 -13.62 28.32
CA GLN A 396 22.92 -12.95 29.61
C GLN A 396 23.77 -11.68 29.62
N ARG A 397 25.04 -11.80 29.22
CA ARG A 397 25.94 -10.65 29.12
C ARG A 397 25.43 -9.60 28.14
N LEU A 398 24.85 -10.01 27.02
CA LEU A 398 24.34 -9.07 26.02
C LEU A 398 23.16 -8.24 26.54
N PHE A 399 22.19 -8.83 27.22
CA PHE A 399 21.08 -8.04 27.76
C PHE A 399 21.55 -7.17 28.93
N GLU A 400 22.47 -7.65 29.80
CA GLU A 400 23.01 -6.85 30.91
C GLU A 400 23.84 -5.66 30.44
N GLN A 401 24.65 -5.83 29.39
CA GLN A 401 25.38 -4.73 28.77
C GLN A 401 24.42 -3.66 28.24
N GLY A 402 23.31 -4.09 27.62
CA GLY A 402 22.27 -3.19 27.16
C GLY A 402 21.60 -2.45 28.31
N ALA A 403 21.19 -3.18 29.35
CA ALA A 403 20.54 -2.62 30.54
C ALA A 403 21.45 -1.64 31.30
N THR A 404 22.75 -1.92 31.40
CA THR A 404 23.72 -1.06 32.09
C THR A 404 24.06 0.20 31.28
N ALA A 405 24.06 0.10 29.95
CA ALA A 405 24.29 1.23 29.06
C ALA A 405 23.07 2.15 28.93
N TYR A 406 21.89 1.69 29.36
CA TYR A 406 20.66 2.46 29.36
C TYR A 406 20.59 3.36 30.59
N ALA A 407 20.61 4.67 30.35
CA ALA A 407 20.48 5.71 31.39
C ALA A 407 19.10 6.41 31.36
N GLY A 408 18.10 5.78 30.72
CA GLY A 408 16.76 6.34 30.57
C GLY A 408 15.83 6.02 31.74
N ASP A 409 14.53 6.24 31.56
CA ASP A 409 13.49 5.99 32.58
C ASP A 409 13.43 4.48 32.89
N GLU A 410 14.02 4.07 34.01
CA GLU A 410 14.31 2.67 34.34
C GLU A 410 13.03 1.80 34.36
N GLY A 411 11.87 2.39 34.65
CA GLY A 411 10.65 1.66 34.98
C GLY A 411 9.98 0.85 33.85
N GLU A 412 10.16 1.18 32.57
CA GLU A 412 9.37 0.55 31.49
C GLU A 412 9.82 -0.90 31.20
N ILE A 413 11.11 -1.20 31.36
CA ILE A 413 11.70 -2.52 31.07
C ILE A 413 12.39 -3.19 32.28
N GLU A 414 12.49 -2.51 33.42
CA GLU A 414 13.12 -3.04 34.63
C GLU A 414 12.53 -4.39 35.05
N SER A 415 11.20 -4.52 35.07
CA SER A 415 10.53 -5.77 35.42
C SER A 415 10.91 -6.95 34.50
N LEU A 416 11.13 -6.69 33.21
CA LEU A 416 11.59 -7.68 32.24
C LEU A 416 13.05 -8.07 32.49
N VAL A 417 13.92 -7.09 32.77
CA VAL A 417 15.33 -7.32 33.05
C VAL A 417 15.49 -8.14 34.35
N GLU A 418 14.76 -7.79 35.40
CA GLU A 418 14.74 -8.54 36.66
C GLU A 418 14.20 -9.96 36.48
N PHE A 419 13.18 -10.14 35.64
CA PHE A 419 12.69 -11.46 35.28
C PHE A 419 13.78 -12.29 34.57
N CYS A 420 14.51 -11.71 33.61
CA CYS A 420 15.62 -12.38 32.93
C CYS A 420 16.76 -12.74 33.91
N ARG A 421 17.11 -11.84 34.84
CA ARG A 421 18.13 -12.08 35.88
C ARG A 421 17.77 -13.25 36.78
N ARG A 422 16.53 -13.30 37.28
CA ARG A 422 16.04 -14.43 38.09
C ARG A 422 16.08 -15.73 37.30
N ARG A 423 15.60 -15.70 36.05
CA ARG A 423 15.57 -16.87 35.19
C ARG A 423 16.96 -17.40 34.86
N TYR A 424 17.94 -16.52 34.66
CA TYR A 424 19.34 -16.90 34.50
C TYR A 424 19.86 -17.63 35.73
N LEU A 425 19.65 -17.05 36.92
CA LEU A 425 20.10 -17.64 38.18
C LEU A 425 19.51 -19.04 38.39
N GLU A 426 18.22 -19.22 38.14
CA GLU A 426 17.55 -20.53 38.23
C GLU A 426 18.21 -21.60 37.33
N VAL A 427 18.39 -21.29 36.05
CA VAL A 427 18.94 -22.25 35.08
C VAL A 427 20.43 -22.51 35.34
N ALA A 428 21.21 -21.47 35.65
CA ALA A 428 22.63 -21.59 35.94
C ALA A 428 22.88 -22.43 37.21
N LEU A 429 22.12 -22.21 38.29
CA LEU A 429 22.21 -23.00 39.51
C LEU A 429 21.86 -24.47 39.27
N ALA A 430 20.81 -24.76 38.50
CA ALA A 430 20.42 -26.13 38.18
C ALA A 430 21.53 -26.88 37.41
N ILE A 431 22.19 -26.20 36.46
CA ILE A 431 23.35 -26.75 35.74
C ILE A 431 24.54 -26.97 36.67
N GLN A 432 24.85 -25.96 37.49
CA GLN A 432 25.98 -26.00 38.43
C GLN A 432 25.83 -27.12 39.47
N ASP A 433 24.65 -27.29 40.07
CA ASP A 433 24.38 -28.33 41.06
C ASP A 433 24.60 -29.72 40.48
N CYS A 434 24.19 -29.94 39.24
CA CYS A 434 24.40 -31.22 38.56
C CYS A 434 25.88 -31.44 38.24
N PHE A 435 26.55 -30.41 37.73
CA PHE A 435 27.99 -30.46 37.48
C PHE A 435 28.76 -30.83 38.76
N LEU A 436 28.49 -30.16 39.89
CA LEU A 436 29.15 -30.44 41.16
C LEU A 436 28.90 -31.87 41.66
N LYS A 437 27.67 -32.39 41.51
CA LYS A 437 27.36 -33.80 41.84
C LYS A 437 28.14 -34.78 40.98
N CYS A 438 28.27 -34.52 39.68
CA CYS A 438 29.07 -35.37 38.78
C CYS A 438 30.56 -35.29 39.13
N VAL A 439 31.08 -34.10 39.45
CA VAL A 439 32.47 -33.94 39.91
C VAL A 439 32.75 -34.72 41.20
N GLN A 440 31.84 -34.68 42.18
CA GLN A 440 31.99 -35.44 43.42
C GLN A 440 31.98 -36.96 43.18
N LYS A 441 31.23 -37.43 42.18
CA LYS A 441 31.07 -38.85 41.86
C LYS A 441 32.19 -39.40 40.97
N GLU A 442 32.60 -38.64 39.96
CA GLU A 442 33.53 -39.08 38.91
C GLU A 442 34.97 -38.57 39.13
N GLY A 443 35.15 -37.54 39.97
CA GLY A 443 36.43 -36.86 40.18
C GLY A 443 36.72 -35.78 39.15
N TRP A 444 37.72 -34.94 39.44
CA TRP A 444 38.21 -33.89 38.54
C TRP A 444 39.71 -34.10 38.26
N PHE A 445 40.18 -34.13 37.01
CA PHE A 445 39.51 -33.87 35.74
C PHE A 445 38.90 -35.15 35.11
N PRO A 446 37.81 -35.03 34.33
CA PRO A 446 37.24 -36.15 33.58
C PRO A 446 38.20 -36.65 32.48
N GLU A 447 38.26 -37.97 32.28
CA GLU A 447 39.03 -38.57 31.18
C GLU A 447 38.45 -38.18 29.81
N GLY A 448 39.32 -37.91 28.83
CA GLY A 448 38.92 -37.66 27.44
C GLY A 448 38.34 -36.25 27.15
N VAL A 449 38.58 -35.28 28.03
CA VAL A 449 38.36 -33.84 27.78
C VAL A 449 39.72 -33.19 27.52
N LEU A 450 39.84 -32.44 26.42
CA LEU A 450 41.05 -31.69 26.07
C LEU A 450 41.36 -30.66 27.16
N ARG A 451 42.62 -30.63 27.61
CA ARG A 451 43.11 -29.71 28.65
C ARG A 451 43.34 -28.32 28.10
#